data_AF-A0A2M7V5U8-F1
#
_entry.id   AF-A0A2M7V5U8-F1
#
_cell.length_a   1.000
_cell.length_b   1.000
_cell.length_c   1.000
_cell.angle_alpha   90.00
_cell.angle_beta   90.00
_cell.angle_gamma   90.00
#
_symmetry.space_group_name_H-M   'P 1'
#
loop_
_entity.id
_entity.type
_entity.pdbx_description
1 polymer ?
#
loop_
_entity_poly.entity_id
_entity_poly.type
_entity_poly.pdbx_seq_one_letter_code
_entity_poly.pdbx_strand_id
1 'polypeptide(L)'
;MKYPLGWYLGLLVGSIFGLYILGQGFVALDTAYTIEHSAALTTAETVTLSDGSSVTNYAYSHTPYFLPLQAIGLMSIFLPVVLVFYWSIRYMLVEKNTRRLLYSLSFPLLYALCEGIYFFAVMDPSSGWEYMIGMSLLFVWSGIVFFSIVLINTILLLRSKKRVSSDREK
;
A
#
# COMPACT_ATOMS: atom_id res chain seq x y z
N MET A 1 -3.85 -23.68 -7.57
CA MET A 1 -3.27 -23.13 -6.32
C MET A 1 -3.09 -24.27 -5.35
N LYS A 2 -2.00 -24.30 -4.57
CA LYS A 2 -1.62 -25.47 -3.75
C LYS A 2 -2.31 -25.48 -2.37
N TYR A 3 -2.56 -24.30 -1.81
CA TYR A 3 -3.12 -24.12 -0.46
C TYR A 3 -4.59 -23.64 -0.51
N PRO A 4 -5.35 -23.74 0.60
CA PRO A 4 -6.69 -23.17 0.68
C PRO A 4 -6.66 -21.64 0.57
N LEU A 5 -7.78 -21.03 0.16
CA LEU A 5 -7.92 -19.57 0.00
C LEU A 5 -7.46 -18.81 1.25
N GLY A 6 -7.88 -19.26 2.44
CA GLY A 6 -7.54 -18.63 3.71
C GLY A 6 -6.04 -18.52 3.97
N TRP A 7 -5.22 -19.44 3.43
CA TRP A 7 -3.77 -19.36 3.54
C TRP A 7 -3.21 -18.14 2.80
N TYR A 8 -3.67 -17.90 1.57
CA TYR A 8 -3.24 -16.75 0.77
C TYR A 8 -3.77 -15.42 1.32
N LEU A 9 -4.99 -15.43 1.86
CA LEU A 9 -5.54 -14.27 2.56
C LEU A 9 -4.73 -13.96 3.82
N GLY A 10 -4.36 -14.98 4.60
CA GLY A 10 -3.51 -14.83 5.77
C GLY A 10 -2.12 -14.30 5.42
N LEU A 11 -1.51 -14.76 4.33
CA LEU A 11 -0.25 -14.20 3.83
C LEU A 11 -0.37 -12.74 3.39
N LEU A 12 -1.48 -12.37 2.73
CA LEU A 12 -1.74 -10.98 2.35
C LEU A 12 -1.79 -10.10 3.60
N VAL A 13 -2.67 -10.46 4.54
CA VAL A 13 -2.86 -9.72 5.80
C VAL A 13 -1.54 -9.64 6.57
N GLY A 14 -0.83 -10.76 6.74
CA GLY A 14 0.46 -10.80 7.41
C GLY A 14 1.53 -9.94 6.73
N SER A 15 1.55 -9.88 5.40
CA SER A 15 2.47 -9.02 4.66
C SER A 15 2.18 -7.53 4.86
N ILE A 16 0.89 -7.15 4.86
CA ILE A 16 0.45 -5.77 5.08
C ILE A 16 0.86 -5.31 6.49
N PHE A 17 0.43 -6.05 7.51
CA PHE A 17 0.76 -5.70 8.90
C PHE A 17 2.27 -5.79 9.19
N GLY A 18 2.96 -6.78 8.62
CA GLY A 18 4.41 -6.89 8.75
C GLY A 18 5.14 -5.67 8.19
N LEU A 19 4.75 -5.17 7.02
CA LEU A 19 5.31 -3.97 6.43
C LEU A 19 5.00 -2.72 7.26
N TYR A 20 3.78 -2.59 7.80
CA TYR A 20 3.43 -1.48 8.68
C TYR A 20 4.25 -1.45 9.97
N ILE A 21 4.38 -2.61 10.64
CA ILE A 21 5.18 -2.72 11.86
C ILE A 21 6.65 -2.39 11.57
N LEU A 22 7.20 -2.89 10.46
CA LEU A 22 8.56 -2.56 10.03
C LEU A 22 8.71 -1.06 9.76
N GLY A 23 7.76 -0.45 9.06
CA GLY A 23 7.76 0.99 8.77
C GLY A 23 7.78 1.83 10.05
N GLN A 24 6.90 1.53 11.01
CA GLN A 24 6.87 2.20 12.31
C GLN A 24 8.17 1.99 13.10
N GLY A 25 8.77 0.80 13.01
CA GLY A 25 10.08 0.52 13.59
C GLY A 25 11.18 1.45 13.04
N PHE A 26 11.24 1.63 11.72
CA PHE A 26 12.21 2.55 11.11
C PHE A 26 11.92 4.03 11.41
N VAL A 27 10.66 4.45 11.48
CA VAL A 27 10.30 5.82 11.92
C VAL A 27 10.79 6.07 13.35
N ALA A 28 10.58 5.12 14.25
CA ALA A 28 11.05 5.25 15.63
C ALA A 28 12.58 5.32 15.72
N LEU A 29 13.30 4.46 14.97
CA LEU A 29 14.77 4.49 14.92
C LEU A 29 15.31 5.79 14.31
N ASP A 30 14.71 6.26 13.21
CA ASP A 30 15.06 7.52 12.55
C ASP A 30 14.88 8.72 13.47
N THR A 31 13.75 8.76 14.19
CA THR A 31 13.43 9.82 15.14
C THR A 31 14.40 9.82 16.32
N ALA A 32 14.65 8.65 16.93
CA ALA A 32 15.58 8.52 18.04
C ALA A 32 17.00 8.95 17.65
N TYR A 33 17.47 8.51 16.48
CA TYR A 33 18.79 8.87 15.96
C TYR A 33 18.91 10.37 15.69
N THR A 34 17.88 10.98 15.11
CA THR A 34 17.85 12.42 14.81
C THR A 34 17.90 13.25 16.08
N ILE A 35 17.19 12.84 17.14
CA ILE A 35 17.22 13.53 18.44
C ILE A 35 18.63 13.47 19.03
N GLU A 36 19.24 12.28 19.06
CA GLU A 36 20.55 12.04 19.65
C GLU A 36 21.67 12.77 18.89
N HIS A 37 21.58 12.86 17.57
CA HIS A 37 22.63 13.40 16.69
C HIS A 37 22.26 14.73 16.03
N SER A 38 21.28 15.44 16.55
CA SER A 38 20.71 16.66 15.96
C SER A 38 21.77 17.71 15.57
N ALA A 39 22.76 17.94 16.44
CA ALA A 39 23.85 18.88 16.20
C ALA A 39 24.80 18.44 15.05
N ALA A 40 25.01 17.14 14.87
CA ALA A 40 25.84 16.60 13.80
C ALA A 40 25.08 16.53 12.47
N LEU A 41 23.75 16.37 12.53
CA LEU A 41 22.90 16.22 11.35
C LEU A 41 22.45 17.55 10.77
N THR A 42 22.49 18.64 11.54
CA THR A 42 22.02 19.97 11.15
C THR A 42 23.19 20.86 10.74
N THR A 43 23.19 21.28 9.48
CA THR A 43 24.07 22.33 8.97
C THR A 43 23.30 23.63 8.81
N ALA A 44 23.75 24.69 9.48
CA ALA A 44 23.16 26.02 9.37
C ALA A 44 24.06 26.92 8.52
N GLU A 45 23.48 27.52 7.48
CA GLU A 45 24.16 28.49 6.61
C GLU A 45 23.40 29.82 6.67
N THR A 46 24.06 30.87 7.14
CA THR A 46 23.49 32.22 7.20
C THR A 46 23.93 33.02 5.99
N VAL A 47 22.97 33.42 5.16
CA VAL A 47 23.19 34.29 4.00
C VAL A 47 22.73 35.70 4.34
N THR A 48 23.65 36.66 4.24
CA THR A 48 23.31 38.08 4.35
C THR A 48 22.84 38.59 2.99
N LEU A 49 21.62 39.09 2.94
CA LEU A 49 21.00 39.68 1.76
C LEU A 49 21.52 41.10 1.53
N SER A 50 21.39 41.57 0.29
CA SER A 50 21.86 42.89 -0.16
C SER A 50 21.19 44.07 0.54
N ASP A 51 20.06 43.86 1.24
CA ASP A 51 19.37 44.85 2.06
C ASP A 51 19.86 44.89 3.52
N GLY A 52 20.86 44.08 3.87
CA GLY A 52 21.41 43.96 5.22
C GLY A 52 20.66 43.00 6.14
N SER A 53 19.59 42.37 5.67
CA SER A 53 18.93 41.28 6.40
C SER A 53 19.72 39.97 6.31
N SER A 54 19.56 39.07 7.27
CA SER A 54 20.22 37.77 7.27
C SER A 54 19.18 36.65 7.36
N VAL A 55 19.29 35.66 6.48
CA VAL A 55 18.45 34.45 6.51
C VAL A 55 19.33 33.25 6.85
N THR A 56 18.95 32.48 7.86
CA THR A 56 19.62 31.23 8.20
C THR A 56 18.86 30.06 7.60
N ASN A 57 19.49 29.37 6.66
CA ASN A 57 18.99 28.12 6.11
C ASN A 57 19.52 26.95 6.92
N TYR A 58 18.64 26.01 7.25
CA TYR A 58 19.01 24.76 7.92
C TYR A 58 18.88 23.62 6.89
N ALA A 59 19.97 22.89 6.69
CA ALA A 59 19.97 21.65 5.93
C ALA A 59 20.19 20.48 6.88
N TYR A 60 19.43 19.40 6.67
CA TYR A 60 19.48 18.18 7.47
C TYR A 60 20.05 17.04 6.63
N SER A 61 21.05 16.35 7.15
CA SER A 61 21.60 15.16 6.52
C SER A 61 20.74 13.92 6.83
N HIS A 62 20.77 12.94 5.93
CA HIS A 62 20.01 11.70 6.09
C HIS A 62 20.58 10.84 7.23
N THR A 63 19.69 10.25 8.02
CA THR A 63 20.08 9.21 8.98
C THR A 63 20.42 7.89 8.25
N PRO A 64 21.09 6.95 8.92
CA PRO A 64 21.27 5.58 8.41
C PRO A 64 19.94 4.84 8.13
N TYR A 65 18.83 5.31 8.72
CA TYR A 65 17.50 4.70 8.62
C TYR A 65 16.65 5.30 7.50
N PHE A 66 17.06 6.42 6.92
CA PHE A 66 16.32 7.11 5.86
C PHE A 66 16.03 6.22 4.65
N LEU A 67 17.05 5.58 4.06
CA LEU A 67 16.86 4.72 2.88
C LEU A 67 16.00 3.47 3.18
N PRO A 68 16.25 2.72 4.27
CA PRO A 68 15.35 1.65 4.68
C PRO A 68 13.89 2.09 4.87
N LEU A 69 13.67 3.25 5.50
CA LEU A 69 12.33 3.82 5.70
C LEU A 69 11.64 4.10 4.36
N GLN A 70 12.34 4.74 3.41
CA GLN A 70 11.81 5.01 2.07
C GLN A 70 11.49 3.72 1.31
N ALA A 71 12.37 2.73 1.37
CA ALA A 71 12.16 1.44 0.72
C ALA A 71 10.92 0.73 1.28
N ILE A 72 10.74 0.72 2.61
CA ILE A 72 9.57 0.12 3.25
C ILE A 72 8.31 0.90 2.93
N GLY A 73 8.36 2.23 2.90
CA GLY A 73 7.25 3.06 2.44
C GLY A 73 6.77 2.67 1.04
N LEU A 74 7.69 2.58 0.08
CA LEU A 74 7.39 2.14 -1.29
C LEU A 74 6.84 0.70 -1.32
N MET A 75 7.46 -0.23 -0.59
CA MET A 75 6.99 -1.61 -0.52
C MET A 75 5.59 -1.71 0.08
N SER A 76 5.27 -0.89 1.08
CA SER A 76 3.96 -0.86 1.73
C SER A 76 2.85 -0.40 0.77
N ILE A 77 3.17 0.49 -0.17
CA ILE A 77 2.23 0.96 -1.19
C ILE A 77 2.03 -0.11 -2.29
N PHE A 78 3.12 -0.67 -2.82
CA PHE A 78 3.05 -1.49 -4.04
C PHE A 78 2.90 -2.99 -3.80
N LEU A 79 3.57 -3.56 -2.80
CA LEU A 79 3.61 -5.01 -2.62
C LEU A 79 2.22 -5.60 -2.32
N PRO A 80 1.41 -5.04 -1.40
CA PRO A 80 0.06 -5.54 -1.16
C PRO A 80 -0.81 -5.52 -2.41
N VAL A 81 -0.74 -4.45 -3.20
CA VAL A 81 -1.51 -4.32 -4.44
C VAL A 81 -1.09 -5.42 -5.43
N VAL A 82 0.21 -5.59 -5.66
CA VAL A 82 0.72 -6.66 -6.54
C VAL A 82 0.24 -8.04 -6.09
N LEU A 83 0.26 -8.31 -4.79
CA LEU A 83 -0.21 -9.58 -4.22
C LEU A 83 -1.73 -9.77 -4.39
N VAL A 84 -2.53 -8.72 -4.20
CA VAL A 84 -3.99 -8.74 -4.44
C VAL A 84 -4.28 -9.11 -5.89
N PHE A 85 -3.65 -8.44 -6.85
CA PHE A 85 -3.81 -8.74 -8.27
C PHE A 85 -3.37 -10.16 -8.60
N TYR A 86 -2.15 -10.52 -8.19
CA TYR A 86 -1.59 -11.82 -8.50
C TYR A 86 -2.46 -12.96 -7.95
N TRP A 87 -2.79 -12.96 -6.65
CA TRP A 87 -3.53 -14.06 -6.06
C TRP A 87 -5.00 -14.09 -6.49
N SER A 88 -5.65 -12.93 -6.64
CA SER A 88 -7.04 -12.89 -7.13
C SER A 88 -7.16 -13.47 -8.54
N ILE A 89 -6.30 -13.05 -9.47
CA ILE A 89 -6.30 -13.54 -10.85
C ILE A 89 -5.94 -15.02 -10.88
N ARG A 90 -4.90 -15.44 -10.15
CA ARG A 90 -4.49 -16.85 -10.08
C ARG A 90 -5.58 -17.73 -9.50
N TYR A 91 -6.35 -17.24 -8.54
CA TYR A 91 -7.49 -17.95 -7.97
C TYR A 91 -8.61 -18.17 -9.00
N MET A 92 -8.90 -17.13 -9.80
CA MET A 92 -9.87 -17.23 -10.89
C MET A 92 -9.42 -18.16 -12.02
N LEU A 93 -8.11 -18.23 -12.29
CA LEU A 93 -7.56 -19.11 -13.33
C LEU A 93 -7.60 -20.60 -12.99
N VAL A 94 -7.73 -20.98 -11.71
CA VAL A 94 -7.86 -22.40 -11.32
C VAL A 94 -9.16 -22.99 -11.88
N GLU A 95 -10.26 -22.28 -11.72
CA GLU A 95 -11.57 -22.72 -12.17
C GLU A 95 -12.44 -21.49 -12.43
N LYS A 96 -12.85 -21.32 -13.69
CA LYS A 96 -13.51 -20.08 -14.14
C LYS A 96 -15.03 -20.18 -13.96
N ASN A 97 -15.50 -20.04 -12.72
CA ASN A 97 -16.92 -20.06 -12.36
C ASN A 97 -17.31 -18.84 -11.51
N THR A 98 -18.62 -18.59 -11.36
CA THR A 98 -19.14 -17.44 -10.61
C THR A 98 -18.75 -17.49 -9.12
N ARG A 99 -18.70 -18.68 -8.52
CA ARG A 99 -18.33 -18.85 -7.11
C ARG A 99 -16.87 -18.40 -6.86
N ARG A 100 -15.97 -18.75 -7.77
CA ARG A 100 -14.56 -18.35 -7.74
C ARG A 100 -14.39 -16.87 -7.99
N LEU A 101 -15.18 -16.27 -8.88
CA LEU A 101 -15.25 -14.82 -9.05
C LEU A 101 -15.58 -14.15 -7.70
N LEU A 102 -16.68 -14.54 -7.04
CA LEU A 102 -17.08 -13.97 -5.75
C LEU A 102 -15.98 -14.12 -4.68
N TYR A 103 -15.40 -15.31 -4.54
CA TYR A 103 -14.33 -15.52 -3.58
C TYR A 103 -13.03 -14.80 -3.93
N SER A 104 -12.73 -14.56 -5.21
CA SER A 104 -11.56 -13.76 -5.62
C SER A 104 -11.65 -12.30 -5.17
N LEU A 105 -12.86 -11.80 -4.88
CA LEU A 105 -13.08 -10.46 -4.35
C LEU A 105 -12.70 -10.34 -2.87
N SER A 106 -12.49 -11.45 -2.16
CA SER A 106 -11.98 -11.42 -0.78
C SER A 106 -10.58 -10.79 -0.68
N PHE A 107 -9.75 -10.90 -1.71
CA PHE A 107 -8.41 -10.29 -1.75
C PHE A 107 -8.47 -8.75 -1.69
N PRO A 108 -9.12 -8.05 -2.65
CA PRO A 108 -9.21 -6.60 -2.59
C PRO A 108 -10.05 -6.10 -1.41
N LEU A 109 -11.04 -6.87 -0.92
CA LEU A 109 -11.81 -6.50 0.28
C LEU A 109 -10.95 -6.53 1.54
N LEU A 110 -10.18 -7.60 1.76
CA LEU A 110 -9.28 -7.67 2.91
C LEU A 110 -8.18 -6.62 2.83
N TYR A 111 -7.65 -6.35 1.64
CA TYR A 111 -6.72 -5.24 1.43
C TYR A 111 -7.31 -3.91 1.88
N ALA A 112 -8.49 -3.55 1.36
CA ALA A 112 -9.17 -2.30 1.73
C ALA A 112 -9.48 -2.23 3.23
N LEU A 113 -9.86 -3.35 3.85
CA LEU A 113 -10.10 -3.42 5.28
C LEU A 113 -8.82 -3.18 6.09
N CYS A 114 -7.70 -3.83 5.73
CA CYS A 114 -6.43 -3.66 6.42
C CYS A 114 -5.90 -2.22 6.29
N GLU A 115 -5.94 -1.66 5.08
CA GLU A 115 -5.57 -0.25 4.83
C GLU A 115 -6.44 0.69 5.65
N GLY A 116 -7.76 0.48 5.67
CA GLY A 116 -8.68 1.29 6.46
C GLY A 116 -8.39 1.23 7.96
N ILE A 117 -8.18 0.02 8.51
CA ILE A 117 -7.81 -0.17 9.92
C ILE A 117 -6.51 0.58 10.24
N TYR A 118 -5.49 0.44 9.38
CA TYR A 118 -4.22 1.12 9.58
C TYR A 118 -4.35 2.64 9.54
N PHE A 119 -5.08 3.17 8.56
CA PHE A 119 -5.34 4.60 8.44
C PHE A 119 -5.97 5.17 9.71
N PHE A 120 -7.04 4.57 10.22
CA PHE A 120 -7.69 5.03 11.44
C PHE A 120 -6.86 4.81 12.71
N ALA A 121 -5.91 3.86 12.70
CA ALA A 121 -5.03 3.61 13.84
C ALA A 121 -3.87 4.61 13.91
N VAL A 122 -3.42 5.16 12.78
CA VAL A 122 -2.20 5.97 12.70
C VAL A 122 -2.48 7.45 12.42
N MET A 123 -3.49 7.77 11.62
CA MET A 123 -3.78 9.16 11.26
C MET A 123 -4.59 9.85 12.35
N ASP A 124 -4.06 10.97 12.85
CA ASP A 124 -4.75 11.79 13.84
C ASP A 124 -5.88 12.60 13.16
N PRO A 125 -7.15 12.44 13.58
CA PRO A 125 -8.26 13.25 13.10
C PRO A 125 -8.06 14.77 13.32
N SER A 126 -7.22 15.17 14.27
CA SER A 126 -6.88 16.57 14.53
C SER A 126 -6.10 17.22 13.39
N SER A 127 -5.52 16.42 12.48
CA SER A 127 -4.81 16.86 11.27
C SER A 127 -5.74 17.41 10.18
N GLY A 128 -6.97 17.84 10.52
CA GLY A 128 -7.84 18.65 9.66
C GLY A 128 -7.97 18.17 8.21
N TRP A 129 -7.48 18.98 7.27
CA TRP A 129 -7.65 18.72 5.83
C TRP A 129 -6.74 17.58 5.33
N GLU A 130 -5.56 17.38 5.94
CA GLU A 130 -4.65 16.27 5.62
C GLU A 130 -5.33 14.92 5.91
N TYR A 131 -6.06 14.84 7.03
CA TYR A 131 -6.84 13.66 7.37
C TYR A 131 -7.94 13.38 6.33
N MET A 132 -8.69 14.41 5.92
CA MET A 132 -9.74 14.27 4.89
C MET A 132 -9.19 13.85 3.54
N ILE A 133 -8.05 14.40 3.12
CA ILE A 133 -7.37 14.02 1.87
C ILE A 133 -6.87 12.59 1.97
N GLY A 134 -6.20 12.22 3.06
CA GLY A 134 -5.70 10.86 3.27
C GLY A 134 -6.82 9.82 3.18
N MET A 135 -7.96 10.10 3.83
CA MET A 135 -9.14 9.23 3.78
C MET A 135 -9.70 9.10 2.35
N SER A 136 -9.79 10.23 1.64
CA SER A 136 -10.29 10.25 0.26
C SER A 136 -9.38 9.46 -0.68
N LEU A 137 -8.06 9.62 -0.55
CA LEU A 137 -7.07 8.88 -1.32
C LEU A 137 -7.16 7.38 -1.04
N LEU A 138 -7.29 6.99 0.23
CA LEU A 138 -7.45 5.58 0.61
C LEU A 138 -8.71 4.96 0.01
N PHE A 139 -9.84 5.68 0.05
CA PHE A 139 -11.09 5.21 -0.53
C PHE A 139 -10.99 5.06 -2.06
N VAL A 140 -10.47 6.08 -2.75
CA VAL A 140 -10.29 6.07 -4.21
C VAL A 140 -9.32 4.96 -4.62
N TRP A 141 -8.19 4.82 -3.92
CA TRP A 141 -7.18 3.80 -4.21
C TRP A 141 -7.73 2.39 -4.03
N SER A 142 -8.35 2.12 -2.88
CA SER A 142 -8.99 0.82 -2.60
C SER A 142 -10.10 0.52 -3.61
N GLY A 143 -10.88 1.53 -4.00
CA GLY A 143 -11.89 1.43 -5.05
C GLY A 143 -11.29 1.03 -6.39
N ILE A 144 -10.23 1.71 -6.84
CA ILE A 144 -9.53 1.39 -8.11
C ILE A 144 -9.04 -0.05 -8.11
N VAL A 145 -8.38 -0.49 -7.03
CA VAL A 145 -7.90 -1.87 -6.90
C VAL A 145 -9.07 -2.85 -6.98
N PHE A 146 -10.15 -2.62 -6.23
CA PHE A 146 -11.33 -3.48 -6.23
C PHE A 146 -11.99 -3.57 -7.62
N PHE A 147 -12.29 -2.43 -8.25
CA PHE A 147 -12.93 -2.39 -9.57
C PHE A 147 -12.07 -3.04 -10.65
N SER A 148 -10.74 -2.86 -10.59
CA SER A 148 -9.82 -3.50 -11.53
C SER A 148 -9.88 -5.02 -11.44
N ILE A 149 -9.92 -5.57 -10.23
CA ILE A 149 -10.05 -7.02 -10.01
C ILE A 149 -11.40 -7.54 -10.53
N VAL A 150 -12.49 -6.85 -10.22
CA VAL A 150 -13.83 -7.20 -10.72
C VAL A 150 -13.83 -7.24 -12.24
N LEU A 151 -13.30 -6.21 -12.90
CA LEU A 151 -13.23 -6.12 -14.35
C LEU A 151 -12.42 -7.27 -14.95
N ILE A 152 -11.18 -7.46 -14.48
CA ILE A 152 -10.27 -8.50 -14.99
C ILE A 152 -10.89 -9.90 -14.83
N ASN A 153 -11.36 -10.24 -13.63
CA ASN A 153 -11.89 -11.58 -13.36
C ASN A 153 -13.23 -11.82 -14.07
N THR A 154 -14.03 -10.77 -14.30
CA THR A 154 -15.24 -10.86 -15.12
C THR A 154 -14.89 -11.16 -16.59
N ILE A 155 -13.89 -10.47 -17.15
CA ILE A 155 -13.41 -10.75 -18.52
C ILE A 155 -12.93 -12.21 -18.63
N LEU A 156 -12.19 -12.71 -17.63
CA LEU A 156 -11.74 -14.10 -17.60
C LEU A 156 -12.91 -15.10 -17.59
N LEU A 157 -13.98 -14.82 -16.83
CA LEU A 157 -15.19 -15.64 -16.77
C LEU A 157 -15.96 -15.64 -18.10
N LEU A 158 -16.13 -14.47 -18.73
CA LEU A 158 -16.87 -14.36 -19.99
C LEU A 158 -16.14 -15.07 -21.12
N ARG A 159 -14.80 -14.97 -21.17
CA ARG A 159 -13.97 -15.65 -22.17
C ARG A 159 -14.03 -17.17 -22.05
N SER A 160 -14.19 -17.75 -20.85
CA SER A 160 -14.34 -19.20 -20.73
C SER A 160 -15.70 -19.69 -21.23
N LYS A 161 -16.78 -18.98 -20.91
CA LYS A 161 -18.14 -19.34 -21.35
C LYS A 161 -18.28 -19.31 -22.87
N LYS A 162 -17.72 -18.28 -23.54
CA LYS A 162 -17.76 -18.16 -25.00
C LYS A 162 -17.01 -19.30 -25.72
N ARG A 163 -15.92 -19.82 -25.11
CA ARG A 163 -15.17 -20.95 -25.68
C ARG A 163 -16.00 -22.24 -25.65
N VAL A 164 -16.65 -22.50 -24.52
CA VAL A 164 -17.50 -23.69 -24.35
C VAL A 164 -18.71 -23.68 -25.29
N SER A 165 -19.31 -22.53 -25.57
CA SER A 165 -20.43 -22.46 -26.53
C SER A 165 -19.97 -22.74 -27.96
N SER A 166 -18.83 -22.18 -28.39
CA SER A 166 -18.28 -22.41 -29.72
C SER A 166 -17.86 -23.87 -29.98
N ASP A 167 -17.44 -24.59 -28.96
CA ASP A 167 -17.06 -26.01 -29.08
C ASP A 167 -18.29 -26.94 -29.13
N ARG A 168 -19.48 -26.48 -28.72
CA ARG A 168 -20.74 -27.24 -28.80
C ARG A 168 -21.47 -27.08 -30.13
N GLU A 169 -21.11 -26.07 -30.92
CA GLU A 169 -21.70 -25.77 -32.22
C GLU A 169 -20.94 -26.42 -33.40
N LYS A 170 -19.84 -27.13 -33.12
CA LYS A 170 -19.08 -27.94 -34.09
C LYS A 170 -19.34 -29.42 -33.88
#